data_AF-H8Z5F1-F1
#
_entry.id   AF-H8Z5F1-F1
#
_cell.length_a   1.000
_cell.length_b   1.000
_cell.length_c   1.000
_cell.angle_alpha   90.00
_cell.angle_beta   90.00
_cell.angle_gamma   90.00
#
_symmetry.space_group_name_H-M   'P 1'
#
loop_
_entity.id
_entity.type
_entity.pdbx_description
1 polymer ?
#
loop_
_entity_poly.entity_id
_entity_poly.type
_entity_poly.pdbx_seq_one_letter_code
_entity_poly.pdbx_strand_id
1 'polypeptide(L)'
;MPAKSEILRARWDDLDLERGELRLADTKAGRTHYLPLSAPALALLREIPRQPGNPFILPGKGPRAAKAGEKTAAPLVNISKPWTRVKKAATLARWRELPQVAELIDRLTEARAANKSKHTACDWDATPSLTEIRAACDTAGLTLPPAIDDVRLHDLRRTVGSWLAQAGNSLHLIGRVLNHSNASTTQVYARFGQDNVRAALEQHGERLLGAAGLKPKAPVVDLPTKHRKAG
;
A
#
# COMPACT_ATOMS: atom_id res chain seq x y z
N MET A 1 -7.70 -6.66 -1.65
CA MET A 1 -6.29 -7.04 -1.50
C MET A 1 -6.19 -8.43 -0.92
N PRO A 2 -5.40 -9.35 -1.50
CA PRO A 2 -5.09 -10.65 -0.90
C PRO A 2 -4.21 -10.49 0.36
N ALA A 3 -4.05 -11.57 1.12
CA ALA A 3 -3.03 -11.64 2.17
C ALA A 3 -1.62 -11.65 1.56
N LYS A 4 -0.62 -11.16 2.32
CA LYS A 4 0.80 -11.14 1.89
C LYS A 4 1.26 -12.51 1.39
N SER A 5 0.90 -13.59 2.09
CA SER A 5 1.29 -14.96 1.71
C SER A 5 0.66 -15.44 0.40
N GLU A 6 -0.55 -14.96 0.08
CA GLU A 6 -1.28 -15.34 -1.14
C GLU A 6 -0.59 -14.73 -2.37
N ILE A 7 -0.25 -13.43 -2.31
CA ILE A 7 0.44 -12.74 -3.41
C ILE A 7 1.82 -13.34 -3.67
N LEU A 8 2.57 -13.66 -2.61
CA LEU A 8 3.93 -14.19 -2.74
C LEU A 8 3.98 -15.55 -3.43
N ARG A 9 2.90 -16.32 -3.40
CA ARG A 9 2.79 -17.65 -4.02
C ARG A 9 2.04 -17.65 -5.36
N ALA A 10 1.53 -16.50 -5.80
CA ALA A 10 0.79 -16.38 -7.04
C ALA A 10 1.66 -16.72 -8.26
N ARG A 11 1.11 -17.53 -9.17
CA ARG A 11 1.76 -17.97 -10.40
C ARG A 11 1.21 -17.22 -11.61
N TRP A 12 1.96 -17.19 -12.70
CA TRP A 12 1.48 -16.62 -13.96
C TRP A 12 0.24 -17.34 -14.49
N ASP A 13 0.11 -18.65 -14.24
CA ASP A 13 -1.05 -19.46 -14.61
C ASP A 13 -2.32 -19.10 -13.82
N ASP A 14 -2.17 -18.41 -12.68
CA ASP A 14 -3.31 -17.91 -11.88
C ASP A 14 -3.85 -16.58 -12.41
N LEU A 15 -3.14 -15.93 -13.35
CA LEU A 15 -3.46 -14.60 -13.85
C LEU A 15 -4.14 -14.68 -15.22
N ASP A 16 -5.40 -14.27 -15.27
CA ASP A 16 -6.12 -14.07 -16.53
C ASP A 16 -6.00 -12.59 -16.92
N LEU A 17 -5.11 -12.29 -17.86
CA LEU A 17 -4.87 -10.92 -18.33
C LEU A 17 -5.98 -10.39 -19.25
N GLU A 18 -6.79 -11.27 -19.84
CA GLU A 18 -7.93 -10.88 -20.70
C GLU A 18 -9.12 -10.48 -19.84
N ARG A 19 -9.45 -11.29 -18.83
CA ARG A 19 -10.52 -10.99 -17.86
C ARG A 19 -10.09 -9.98 -16.80
N GLY A 20 -8.79 -9.80 -16.62
CA GLY A 20 -8.24 -8.94 -15.57
C GLY A 20 -8.45 -9.51 -14.19
N GLU A 21 -8.28 -10.82 -14.01
CA GLU A 21 -8.59 -11.53 -12.77
C GLU A 21 -7.37 -12.31 -12.26
N LEU A 22 -7.16 -12.28 -10.95
CA LEU A 22 -6.20 -13.16 -10.28
C LEU A 22 -6.96 -14.24 -9.51
N ARG A 23 -6.71 -15.49 -9.87
CA ARG A 23 -7.23 -16.67 -9.16
C ARG A 23 -6.38 -16.95 -7.92
N LEU A 24 -7.02 -17.03 -6.77
CA LEU A 24 -6.40 -17.44 -5.51
C LEU A 24 -6.95 -18.82 -5.14
N ALA A 25 -6.17 -19.87 -5.46
CA ALA A 25 -6.59 -21.26 -5.27
C ALA A 25 -6.56 -21.71 -3.80
N ASP A 26 -5.71 -21.09 -2.97
CA ASP A 26 -5.39 -21.59 -1.63
C ASP A 26 -5.65 -20.52 -0.56
N THR A 27 -6.90 -20.08 -0.47
CA THR A 27 -7.31 -19.17 0.61
C THR A 27 -7.44 -19.98 1.91
N LYS A 28 -7.11 -19.39 3.06
CA LYS A 28 -7.27 -20.00 4.40
C LYS A 28 -8.70 -20.52 4.70
N ALA A 29 -9.67 -20.21 3.85
CA ALA A 29 -11.07 -20.60 3.97
C ALA A 29 -11.48 -21.74 3.01
N GLY A 30 -10.54 -22.35 2.26
CA GLY A 30 -10.82 -23.48 1.35
C GLY A 30 -11.69 -23.11 0.15
N ARG A 31 -11.83 -21.83 -0.18
CA ARG A 31 -12.62 -21.34 -1.32
C ARG A 31 -11.71 -20.68 -2.34
N THR A 32 -11.86 -21.07 -3.60
CA THR A 32 -11.25 -20.35 -4.73
C THR A 32 -11.84 -18.94 -4.78
N HIS A 33 -10.97 -17.94 -4.74
CA HIS A 33 -11.39 -16.54 -4.84
C HIS A 33 -10.79 -15.90 -6.10
N TYR A 34 -11.63 -15.32 -6.94
CA TYR A 34 -11.21 -14.52 -8.08
C TYR A 34 -11.19 -13.05 -7.67
N LEU A 35 -10.01 -12.44 -7.77
CA LEU A 35 -9.83 -11.02 -7.46
C LEU A 35 -9.76 -10.23 -8.78
N PRO A 36 -10.75 -9.36 -9.04
CA PRO A 36 -10.65 -8.40 -10.14
C PRO A 36 -9.47 -7.45 -9.92
N LEU A 37 -8.70 -7.22 -10.97
CA LEU A 37 -7.53 -6.35 -10.99
C LEU A 37 -7.89 -5.03 -11.66
N SER A 38 -7.46 -3.92 -11.05
CA SER A 38 -7.64 -2.61 -11.67
C SER A 38 -6.72 -2.44 -12.87
N ALA A 39 -7.08 -1.56 -13.81
CA ALA A 39 -6.25 -1.26 -14.98
C ALA A 39 -4.80 -0.88 -14.61
N PRO A 40 -4.53 -0.06 -13.57
CA PRO A 40 -3.15 0.20 -13.13
C PRO A 40 -2.42 -1.05 -12.62
N ALA A 41 -3.11 -1.96 -11.92
CA ALA A 41 -2.50 -3.21 -11.49
C ALA A 41 -2.12 -4.11 -12.68
N LEU A 42 -2.98 -4.15 -13.70
CA LEU A 42 -2.71 -4.89 -14.94
C LEU A 42 -1.54 -4.28 -15.72
N ALA A 43 -1.45 -2.96 -15.80
CA ALA A 43 -0.32 -2.28 -16.43
C ALA A 43 1.01 -2.69 -15.76
N LEU A 44 1.06 -2.61 -14.43
CA LEU A 44 2.25 -3.04 -13.68
C LEU A 44 2.57 -4.52 -13.87
N LEU A 45 1.57 -5.41 -13.85
CA LEU A 45 1.79 -6.85 -14.04
C LEU A 45 2.33 -7.20 -15.43
N ARG A 46 1.97 -6.43 -16.47
CA ARG A 46 2.50 -6.62 -17.82
C ARG A 46 3.97 -6.23 -17.95
N GLU A 47 4.43 -5.29 -17.13
CA GLU A 47 5.82 -4.83 -17.13
C GLU A 47 6.76 -5.73 -16.32
N ILE A 48 6.24 -6.60 -15.46
CA ILE A 48 7.07 -7.50 -14.66
C ILE A 48 7.76 -8.52 -15.58
N PRO A 49 9.10 -8.56 -15.64
CA PRO A 49 9.81 -9.50 -16.49
C PRO A 49 9.65 -10.94 -15.98
N ARG A 50 9.26 -11.84 -16.89
CA ARG A 50 9.15 -13.28 -16.58
C ARG A 50 10.53 -13.91 -16.53
N GLN A 51 10.80 -14.68 -15.48
CA GLN A 51 12.06 -15.43 -15.37
C GLN A 51 11.88 -16.81 -16.00
N PRO A 52 12.68 -17.18 -17.01
CA PRO A 52 12.64 -18.51 -17.60
C PRO A 52 12.78 -19.60 -16.54
N GLY A 53 11.90 -20.60 -16.58
CA GLY A 53 11.88 -21.71 -15.62
C GLY A 53 11.28 -21.37 -14.24
N ASN A 54 10.80 -20.14 -13.99
CA ASN A 54 10.13 -19.78 -12.73
C ASN A 54 8.66 -19.38 -12.99
N PRO A 55 7.67 -20.14 -12.47
CA PRO A 55 6.26 -19.87 -12.75
C PRO A 55 5.65 -18.80 -11.85
N PHE A 56 6.37 -18.29 -10.84
CA PHE A 56 5.83 -17.31 -9.88
C PHE A 56 5.89 -15.89 -10.44
N ILE A 57 4.85 -15.09 -10.13
CA ILE A 57 4.80 -13.67 -10.50
C ILE A 57 5.92 -12.90 -9.79
N LEU A 58 6.19 -13.24 -8.53
CA LEU A 58 7.26 -12.66 -7.72
C LEU A 58 8.36 -13.70 -7.47
N PRO A 59 9.39 -13.80 -8.32
CA PRO A 59 10.43 -14.80 -8.21
C PRO A 59 11.37 -14.54 -7.02
N GLY A 60 11.75 -15.61 -6.32
CA GLY A 60 12.72 -15.60 -5.22
C GLY A 60 14.06 -16.25 -5.60
N LYS A 61 15.06 -16.16 -4.71
CA LYS A 61 16.41 -16.74 -4.92
C LYS A 61 16.49 -18.27 -4.76
N GLY A 62 15.38 -18.96 -4.51
CA GLY A 62 15.39 -20.41 -4.22
C GLY A 62 15.92 -20.77 -2.83
N PRO A 63 15.87 -22.05 -2.44
CA PRO A 63 16.46 -22.54 -1.21
C PRO A 63 17.97 -22.31 -1.20
N ARG A 64 18.53 -21.92 -0.05
CA ARG A 64 19.98 -21.66 0.10
C ARG A 64 20.84 -22.92 -0.11
N ALA A 65 20.24 -24.10 0.00
CA ALA A 65 20.88 -25.42 -0.20
C ALA A 65 20.78 -25.93 -1.65
N ALA A 66 20.17 -25.18 -2.57
CA ALA A 66 20.17 -25.56 -3.99
C ALA A 66 21.61 -25.51 -4.52
N LYS A 67 22.04 -26.57 -5.21
CA LYS A 67 23.39 -26.68 -5.77
C LYS A 67 23.60 -25.58 -6.82
N ALA A 68 24.83 -25.06 -6.93
CA ALA A 68 25.18 -24.08 -7.95
C ALA A 68 24.89 -24.66 -9.35
N GLY A 69 23.88 -24.11 -10.03
CA GLY A 69 23.40 -24.58 -11.34
C GLY A 69 21.95 -25.06 -11.35
N GLU A 70 21.44 -25.53 -10.21
CA GLU A 70 20.02 -25.89 -10.01
C GLU A 70 19.28 -24.65 -9.50
N LYS A 71 18.91 -23.73 -10.41
CA LYS A 71 17.96 -22.66 -10.06
C LYS A 71 16.58 -23.29 -9.89
N THR A 72 16.31 -23.84 -8.71
CA THR A 72 14.98 -24.34 -8.37
C THR A 72 14.00 -23.16 -8.40
N ALA A 73 12.98 -23.27 -9.24
CA ALA A 73 11.88 -22.32 -9.30
C ALA A 73 11.30 -22.10 -7.91
N ALA A 74 11.32 -20.86 -7.42
CA ALA A 74 10.84 -20.55 -6.08
C ALA A 74 10.18 -19.17 -6.00
N PRO A 75 9.16 -19.02 -5.14
CA PRO A 75 8.53 -17.74 -4.87
C PRO A 75 9.41 -16.87 -3.98
N LEU A 76 9.17 -15.56 -4.01
CA LEU A 76 9.71 -14.65 -3.02
C LEU A 76 9.13 -14.98 -1.63
N VAL A 77 9.98 -15.44 -0.71
CA VAL A 77 9.51 -15.86 0.63
C VAL A 77 9.22 -14.67 1.55
N ASN A 78 9.94 -13.55 1.38
CA ASN A 78 9.76 -12.38 2.23
C ASN A 78 9.93 -11.05 1.49
N ILE A 79 8.87 -10.23 1.53
CA ILE A 79 8.85 -8.89 0.97
C ILE A 79 9.51 -7.83 1.87
N SER A 80 9.91 -8.14 3.11
CA SER A 80 10.38 -7.12 4.06
C SER A 80 11.58 -6.33 3.52
N LYS A 81 12.55 -6.99 2.88
CA LYS A 81 13.72 -6.30 2.30
C LYS A 81 13.33 -5.37 1.13
N PRO A 82 12.60 -5.84 0.10
CA PRO A 82 12.03 -4.95 -0.91
C PRO A 82 11.20 -3.82 -0.31
N TRP A 83 10.36 -4.10 0.69
CA TRP A 83 9.51 -3.10 1.34
C TRP A 83 10.32 -2.03 2.05
N THR A 84 11.36 -2.39 2.80
CA THR A 84 12.29 -1.43 3.40
C THR A 84 12.95 -0.55 2.34
N ARG A 85 13.34 -1.12 1.20
CA ARG A 85 13.92 -0.35 0.08
C ARG A 85 12.91 0.65 -0.49
N VAL A 86 11.66 0.23 -0.71
CA VAL A 86 10.58 1.10 -1.19
C VAL A 86 10.32 2.24 -0.21
N LYS A 87 10.23 1.94 1.10
CA LYS A 87 10.06 2.97 2.14
C LYS A 87 11.22 3.96 2.22
N LYS A 88 12.47 3.47 2.12
CA LYS A 88 13.66 4.33 2.04
C LYS A 88 13.55 5.25 0.82
N ALA A 89 13.29 4.69 -0.36
CA ALA A 89 13.17 5.45 -1.60
C ALA A 89 12.04 6.50 -1.56
N ALA A 90 10.86 6.13 -1.05
CA ALA A 90 9.73 7.04 -0.91
C ALA A 90 10.00 8.17 0.09
N THR A 91 10.66 7.86 1.22
CA THR A 91 11.07 8.86 2.20
C THR A 91 12.09 9.83 1.61
N LEU A 92 13.09 9.31 0.89
CA LEU A 92 14.08 10.13 0.20
C LEU A 92 13.43 11.03 -0.85
N ALA A 93 12.53 10.49 -1.68
CA ALA A 93 11.81 11.27 -2.68
C ALA A 93 11.04 12.43 -2.02
N ARG A 94 10.30 12.15 -0.94
CA ARG A 94 9.55 13.16 -0.18
C ARG A 94 10.45 14.22 0.44
N TRP A 95 11.61 13.83 0.98
CA TRP A 95 12.57 14.77 1.56
C TRP A 95 13.24 15.66 0.52
N ARG A 96 13.50 15.12 -0.69
CA ARG A 96 14.07 15.87 -1.81
C ARG A 96 13.11 16.90 -2.42
N GLU A 97 11.83 16.89 -2.07
CA GLU A 97 10.90 17.96 -2.47
C GLU A 97 11.27 19.31 -1.85
N LEU A 98 12.05 19.33 -0.76
CA LEU A 98 12.62 20.55 -0.19
C LEU A 98 14.03 20.79 -0.78
N PRO A 99 14.25 21.88 -1.54
CA PRO A 99 15.52 22.12 -2.23
C PRO A 99 16.76 22.08 -1.32
N GLN A 100 16.66 22.71 -0.14
CA GLN A 100 17.75 22.72 0.85
C GLN A 100 18.09 21.34 1.40
N VAL A 101 17.11 20.43 1.48
CA VAL A 101 17.32 19.05 1.93
C VAL A 101 17.88 18.21 0.79
N ALA A 102 17.43 18.43 -0.45
CA ALA A 102 17.99 17.78 -1.63
C ALA A 102 19.49 18.06 -1.77
N GLU A 103 19.89 19.33 -1.63
CA GLU A 103 21.30 19.73 -1.68
C GLU A 103 22.13 19.10 -0.54
N LEU A 104 21.58 19.03 0.68
CA LEU A 104 22.21 18.33 1.79
C LEU A 104 22.41 16.83 1.47
N ILE A 105 21.39 16.17 0.92
CA ILE A 105 21.46 14.75 0.53
C ILE A 105 22.53 14.55 -0.55
N ASP A 106 22.61 15.44 -1.52
CA ASP A 106 23.60 15.37 -2.61
C ASP A 106 25.03 15.53 -2.06
N ARG A 107 25.26 16.53 -1.21
CA ARG A 107 26.56 16.70 -0.51
C ARG A 107 26.95 15.48 0.32
N LEU A 108 26.01 14.88 1.06
CA LEU A 108 26.26 13.65 1.82
C LEU A 108 26.59 12.46 0.91
N THR A 109 25.90 12.36 -0.23
CA THR A 109 26.11 11.29 -1.22
C THR A 109 27.50 11.40 -1.84
N GLU A 110 27.92 12.61 -2.22
CA GLU A 110 29.26 12.90 -2.75
C GLU A 110 30.35 12.59 -1.72
N ALA A 111 30.18 13.03 -0.47
CA ALA A 111 31.12 12.74 0.62
C ALA A 111 31.26 11.22 0.87
N ARG A 112 30.18 10.45 0.73
CA ARG A 112 30.23 8.98 0.83
C ARG A 112 30.91 8.35 -0.37
N ALA A 113 30.63 8.83 -1.57
CA ALA A 113 31.27 8.36 -2.80
C ALA A 113 32.80 8.57 -2.77
N ALA A 114 33.25 9.71 -2.26
CA ALA A 114 34.67 10.03 -2.09
C ALA A 114 35.39 9.10 -1.10
N ASN A 115 34.68 8.60 -0.07
CA ASN A 115 35.21 7.71 0.96
C ASN A 115 35.08 6.21 0.62
N LYS A 116 34.82 5.88 -0.66
CA LYS A 116 34.68 4.48 -1.09
C LYS A 116 35.99 3.71 -0.92
N SER A 117 35.94 2.62 -0.15
CA SER A 117 37.09 1.75 0.08
C SER A 117 37.27 0.70 -1.04
N LYS A 118 38.51 0.25 -1.24
CA LYS A 118 38.84 -0.87 -2.13
C LYS A 118 38.22 -2.21 -1.71
N HIS A 119 37.84 -2.35 -0.43
CA HIS A 119 37.21 -3.56 0.13
C HIS A 119 35.69 -3.46 0.24
N THR A 120 35.08 -2.45 -0.37
CA THR A 120 33.65 -2.24 -0.32
C THR A 120 32.91 -3.33 -1.11
N ALA A 121 31.77 -3.79 -0.59
CA ALA A 121 30.94 -4.81 -1.23
C ALA A 121 30.48 -4.39 -2.64
N CYS A 122 30.29 -5.35 -3.53
CA CYS A 122 29.89 -5.10 -4.92
C CYS A 122 28.49 -4.46 -5.05
N ASP A 123 27.65 -4.59 -4.02
CA ASP A 123 26.30 -4.03 -3.94
C ASP A 123 26.24 -2.72 -3.11
N TRP A 124 27.39 -2.10 -2.83
CA TRP A 124 27.44 -0.85 -2.08
C TRP A 124 26.88 0.33 -2.87
N ASP A 125 26.19 1.19 -2.14
CA ASP A 125 25.46 2.36 -2.59
C ASP A 125 25.91 3.58 -1.78
N ALA A 126 26.21 4.69 -2.47
CA ALA A 126 26.63 5.93 -1.84
C ALA A 126 25.45 6.67 -1.16
N THR A 127 24.21 6.26 -1.40
CA THR A 127 23.02 6.91 -0.84
C THR A 127 23.05 6.87 0.69
N PRO A 128 23.01 8.03 1.37
CA PRO A 128 23.04 8.09 2.83
C PRO A 128 21.86 7.34 3.47
N SER A 129 22.05 6.93 4.72
CA SER A 129 20.96 6.33 5.50
C SER A 129 19.97 7.40 5.96
N LEU A 130 18.71 7.02 6.25
CA LEU A 130 17.71 7.97 6.74
C LEU A 130 18.13 8.59 8.08
N THR A 131 18.87 7.85 8.91
CA THR A 131 19.41 8.31 10.19
C THR A 131 20.51 9.35 9.99
N GLU A 132 21.39 9.16 9.00
CA GLU A 132 22.43 10.15 8.66
C GLU A 132 21.82 11.46 8.18
N ILE A 133 20.79 11.40 7.31
CA ILE A 133 20.12 12.60 6.80
C ILE A 133 19.40 13.34 7.94
N ARG A 134 18.73 12.61 8.85
CA ARG A 134 18.09 13.22 10.04
C ARG A 134 19.11 13.97 10.88
N ALA A 135 20.22 13.33 11.26
CA ALA A 135 21.27 13.96 12.06
C ALA A 135 21.89 15.18 11.35
N ALA A 136 22.09 15.11 10.03
CA ALA A 136 22.61 16.23 9.26
C ALA A 136 21.61 17.39 9.17
N CYS A 137 20.30 17.11 9.06
CA CYS A 137 19.26 18.13 9.08
C CYS A 137 19.15 18.80 10.46
N ASP A 138 19.20 18.01 11.54
CA ASP A 138 19.18 18.53 12.91
C ASP A 138 20.37 19.47 13.16
N THR A 139 21.56 19.11 12.66
CA THR A 139 22.77 19.95 12.73
C THR A 139 22.65 21.23 11.90
N ALA A 140 21.97 21.16 10.75
CA ALA A 140 21.75 22.30 9.87
C ALA A 140 20.52 23.16 10.25
N GLY A 141 19.77 22.80 11.29
CA GLY A 141 18.54 23.48 11.68
C GLY A 141 17.39 23.33 10.67
N LEU A 142 17.41 22.28 9.84
CA LEU A 142 16.41 22.02 8.81
C LEU A 142 15.30 21.13 9.33
N THR A 143 14.04 21.55 9.16
CA THR A 143 12.88 20.72 9.50
C THR A 143 12.56 19.77 8.35
N LEU A 144 12.60 18.47 8.60
CA LEU A 144 12.22 17.43 7.65
C LEU A 144 10.71 17.18 7.66
N PRO A 145 10.07 16.94 6.50
CA PRO A 145 8.72 16.44 6.48
C PRO A 145 8.67 15.01 7.04
N PRO A 146 7.51 14.55 7.53
CA PRO A 146 7.37 13.22 8.11
C PRO A 146 7.87 12.12 7.15
N ALA A 147 8.65 11.19 7.69
CA ALA A 147 9.15 10.06 6.94
C ALA A 147 8.05 9.03 6.66
N ILE A 148 8.26 8.23 5.61
CA ILE A 148 7.39 7.10 5.23
C ILE A 148 8.09 5.79 5.61
N ASP A 149 8.70 5.75 6.80
CA ASP A 149 9.54 4.65 7.28
C ASP A 149 8.80 3.67 8.19
N ASP A 150 7.67 4.04 8.80
CA ASP A 150 6.83 3.15 9.63
C ASP A 150 5.57 2.60 8.93
N VAL A 151 5.40 2.84 7.63
CA VAL A 151 4.25 2.26 6.89
C VAL A 151 4.40 0.73 6.78
N ARG A 152 3.35 -0.01 7.12
CA ARG A 152 3.27 -1.46 6.91
C ARG A 152 2.42 -1.78 5.70
N LEU A 153 2.68 -2.93 5.07
CA LEU A 153 1.83 -3.44 3.98
C LEU A 153 0.37 -3.63 4.43
N HIS A 154 0.13 -3.92 5.71
CA HIS A 154 -1.21 -3.98 6.29
C HIS A 154 -1.90 -2.61 6.32
N ASP A 155 -1.16 -1.51 6.44
CA ASP A 155 -1.73 -0.16 6.43
C ASP A 155 -2.27 0.17 5.04
N LEU A 156 -1.55 -0.19 3.97
CA LEU A 156 -2.06 -0.05 2.59
C LEU A 156 -3.40 -0.77 2.40
N ARG A 157 -3.51 -1.98 2.96
CA ARG A 157 -4.76 -2.75 2.94
C ARG A 157 -5.88 -2.06 3.73
N ARG A 158 -5.56 -1.46 4.88
CA ARG A 158 -6.52 -0.68 5.68
C ARG A 158 -6.97 0.57 4.95
N THR A 159 -6.06 1.28 4.28
CA THR A 159 -6.38 2.46 3.46
C THR A 159 -7.41 2.13 2.39
N VAL A 160 -7.23 1.02 1.65
CA VAL A 160 -8.21 0.57 0.65
C VAL A 160 -9.58 0.31 1.27
N GLY A 161 -9.64 -0.36 2.43
CA GLY A 161 -10.90 -0.60 3.13
C GLY A 161 -11.61 0.69 3.57
N SER A 162 -10.85 1.64 4.11
CA SER A 162 -11.38 2.94 4.53
C SER A 162 -11.90 3.76 3.35
N TRP A 163 -11.16 3.83 2.25
CA TRP A 163 -11.59 4.57 1.05
C TRP A 163 -12.83 3.96 0.40
N LEU A 164 -12.92 2.62 0.33
CA LEU A 164 -14.12 1.98 -0.20
C LEU A 164 -15.35 2.27 0.68
N ALA A 165 -15.18 2.30 2.01
CA ALA A 165 -16.26 2.67 2.93
C ALA A 165 -16.66 4.15 2.80
N GLN A 166 -15.69 5.05 2.62
CA GLN A 166 -15.92 6.47 2.34
C GLN A 166 -16.61 6.69 0.98
N ALA A 167 -16.37 5.82 0.01
CA ALA A 167 -17.07 5.83 -1.27
C ALA A 167 -18.49 5.21 -1.19
N GLY A 168 -18.97 4.83 0.00
CA GLY A 168 -20.33 4.30 0.20
C GLY A 168 -20.51 2.83 -0.15
N ASN A 169 -19.43 2.08 -0.39
CA ASN A 169 -19.53 0.66 -0.71
C ASN A 169 -19.99 -0.17 0.49
N SER A 170 -20.75 -1.24 0.22
CA SER A 170 -21.22 -2.14 1.27
C SER A 170 -20.07 -2.87 1.95
N LEU A 171 -20.19 -3.13 3.25
CA LEU A 171 -19.20 -3.91 4.00
C LEU A 171 -19.03 -5.33 3.42
N HIS A 172 -20.07 -5.88 2.79
CA HIS A 172 -19.98 -7.15 2.09
C HIS A 172 -19.01 -7.07 0.89
N LEU A 173 -19.17 -6.05 0.04
CA LEU A 173 -18.26 -5.84 -1.10
C LEU A 173 -16.83 -5.58 -0.63
N ILE A 174 -16.66 -4.74 0.41
CA ILE A 174 -15.34 -4.45 1.00
C ILE A 174 -14.70 -5.73 1.52
N GLY A 175 -15.46 -6.58 2.23
CA GLY A 175 -14.99 -7.86 2.73
C GLY A 175 -14.54 -8.79 1.61
N ARG A 176 -15.27 -8.85 0.50
CA ARG A 176 -14.90 -9.62 -0.68
C ARG A 176 -13.63 -9.07 -1.36
N VAL A 177 -13.57 -7.76 -1.60
CA VAL A 177 -12.37 -7.11 -2.18
C VAL A 177 -11.15 -7.38 -1.33
N LEU A 178 -11.27 -7.29 0.00
CA LEU A 178 -10.19 -7.58 0.93
C LEU A 178 -9.97 -9.08 1.15
N ASN A 179 -10.80 -9.99 0.64
CA ASN A 179 -10.70 -11.43 0.95
C ASN A 179 -10.73 -11.70 2.47
N HIS A 180 -11.68 -11.08 3.18
CA HIS A 180 -11.94 -11.38 4.59
C HIS A 180 -12.84 -12.61 4.71
N SER A 181 -12.35 -13.65 5.38
CA SER A 181 -13.15 -14.84 5.70
C SER A 181 -14.19 -14.58 6.80
N ASN A 182 -13.95 -13.60 7.68
CA ASN A 182 -14.86 -13.22 8.75
C ASN A 182 -15.38 -11.80 8.53
N ALA A 183 -16.71 -11.65 8.52
CA ALA A 183 -17.38 -10.35 8.38
C ALA A 183 -17.02 -9.37 9.52
N SER A 184 -16.74 -9.86 10.73
CA SER A 184 -16.35 -9.00 11.87
C SER A 184 -15.07 -8.20 11.59
N THR A 185 -14.14 -8.76 10.82
CA THR A 185 -12.89 -8.08 10.45
C THR A 185 -13.14 -6.87 9.55
N THR A 186 -14.24 -6.85 8.81
CA THR A 186 -14.61 -5.73 7.94
C THR A 186 -15.38 -4.63 8.67
N GLN A 187 -16.02 -4.95 9.81
CA GLN A 187 -16.82 -3.97 10.58
C GLN A 187 -16.01 -2.76 11.03
N VAL A 188 -14.70 -2.90 11.21
CA VAL A 188 -13.79 -1.79 11.54
C VAL A 188 -13.87 -0.62 10.54
N TYR A 189 -14.29 -0.88 9.29
CA TYR A 189 -14.42 0.17 8.26
C TYR A 189 -15.77 0.89 8.29
N ALA A 190 -16.78 0.37 8.99
CA ALA A 190 -18.12 0.97 9.02
C ALA A 190 -18.13 2.43 9.49
N ARG A 191 -17.21 2.78 10.40
CA ARG A 191 -17.04 4.15 10.91
C ARG A 191 -16.67 5.17 9.83
N PHE A 192 -16.06 4.74 8.73
CA PHE A 192 -15.63 5.64 7.65
C PHE A 192 -16.75 5.95 6.66
N GLY A 193 -17.91 5.30 6.77
CA GLY A 193 -19.09 5.59 5.95
C GLY A 193 -20.14 6.47 6.64
N GLN A 194 -19.87 6.99 7.84
CA GLN A 194 -20.87 7.72 8.63
C GLN A 194 -21.40 8.98 7.93
N ASP A 195 -20.54 9.71 7.21
CA ASP A 195 -20.97 10.88 6.44
C ASP A 195 -21.91 10.46 5.28
N ASN A 196 -21.69 9.28 4.68
CA ASN A 196 -22.59 8.73 3.67
C ASN A 196 -23.95 8.32 4.27
N VAL A 197 -23.97 7.84 5.52
CA VAL A 197 -25.23 7.52 6.23
C VAL A 197 -26.06 8.78 6.39
N ARG A 198 -25.44 9.90 6.79
CA ARG A 198 -26.12 11.20 6.89
C ARG A 198 -26.66 11.63 5.53
N ALA A 199 -25.82 11.63 4.49
CA ALA A 199 -26.23 12.02 3.15
C ALA A 199 -27.39 11.16 2.60
N ALA A 200 -27.37 9.85 2.86
CA ALA A 200 -28.44 8.93 2.45
C ALA A 200 -29.77 9.21 3.18
N LEU A 201 -29.72 9.54 4.48
CA LEU A 201 -30.90 9.92 5.26
C LEU A 201 -31.48 11.25 4.78
N GLU A 202 -30.64 12.25 4.52
CA GLU A 202 -31.07 13.54 3.95
C GLU A 202 -31.76 13.34 2.60
N GLN A 203 -31.13 12.60 1.68
CA GLN A 203 -31.72 12.30 0.37
C GLN A 203 -33.07 11.57 0.50
N HIS A 204 -33.21 10.65 1.46
CA HIS A 204 -34.47 9.97 1.70
C HIS A 204 -35.53 10.93 2.27
N GLY A 205 -35.15 11.80 3.20
CA GLY A 205 -36.01 12.84 3.77
C GLY A 205 -36.53 13.81 2.70
N GLU A 206 -35.67 14.27 1.80
CA GLU A 206 -36.04 15.11 0.67
C GLU A 206 -37.08 14.44 -0.24
N ARG A 207 -36.90 13.14 -0.53
CA ARG A 207 -37.86 12.38 -1.35
C ARG A 207 -39.21 12.23 -0.67
N LEU A 208 -39.24 11.97 0.65
CA LEU A 208 -40.47 11.89 1.42
C LEU A 208 -41.20 13.24 1.46
N LEU A 209 -40.48 14.33 1.75
CA LEU A 209 -41.05 15.68 1.78
C LEU A 209 -41.56 16.10 0.39
N GLY A 210 -40.80 15.82 -0.67
CA GLY A 210 -41.22 16.08 -2.05
C GLY A 210 -42.49 15.32 -2.43
N ALA A 211 -42.59 14.03 -2.06
CA ALA A 211 -43.81 13.23 -2.29
C ALA A 211 -45.02 13.74 -1.49
N ALA A 212 -44.79 14.34 -0.32
CA ALA A 212 -45.84 14.98 0.50
C ALA A 212 -46.16 16.42 0.07
N GLY A 213 -45.52 16.96 -0.97
CA GLY A 213 -45.70 18.36 -1.41
C GLY A 213 -45.09 19.40 -0.46
N LEU A 214 -44.25 18.99 0.49
CA LEU A 214 -43.62 19.84 1.48
C LEU A 214 -42.20 20.20 1.04
N LYS A 215 -41.79 21.47 1.21
CA LYS A 215 -40.38 21.88 1.04
C LYS A 215 -39.68 21.89 2.41
N PRO A 216 -38.42 21.42 2.50
CA PRO A 216 -37.65 21.51 3.73
C PRO A 216 -37.52 22.99 4.14
N LYS A 217 -37.90 23.30 5.38
CA LYS A 217 -38.03 24.67 5.91
C LYS A 217 -36.98 25.01 6.98
N ALA A 218 -36.05 24.10 7.27
CA ALA A 218 -35.06 24.29 8.33
C ALA A 218 -33.70 24.69 7.74
N PRO A 219 -33.06 25.75 8.25
CA PRO A 219 -31.68 26.04 7.91
C PRO A 219 -30.77 24.94 8.49
N VAL A 220 -29.96 24.31 7.64
CA VAL A 220 -28.89 23.41 8.08
C VAL A 220 -27.83 24.27 8.77
N VAL A 221 -27.69 24.10 10.08
CA VAL A 221 -26.66 24.80 10.87
C VAL A 221 -25.49 23.83 11.05
N ASP A 222 -24.31 24.21 10.58
CA ASP A 222 -23.09 23.44 10.80
C ASP A 222 -22.76 23.38 12.29
N LEU A 223 -22.71 22.17 12.83
CA LEU A 223 -22.29 21.95 14.21
C LEU A 223 -20.76 22.08 14.29
N PRO A 224 -20.20 22.88 15.22
CA PRO A 224 -18.77 22.98 15.39
C PRO A 224 -18.17 21.61 15.75
N THR A 225 -17.26 21.14 14.91
CA THR A 225 -16.55 19.88 15.10
C THR A 225 -15.70 19.95 16.37
N LYS A 226 -16.13 19.25 17.42
CA LYS A 226 -15.33 19.09 18.64
C LYS A 226 -14.09 18.25 18.31
N HIS A 227 -12.96 18.91 18.05
CA HIS A 227 -11.66 18.27 18.10
C HIS A 227 -11.42 17.78 19.54
N ARG A 228 -11.45 16.47 19.74
CA ARG A 228 -11.07 15.84 21.01
C ARG A 228 -9.56 16.05 21.18
N LYS A 229 -9.17 16.92 22.12
CA LYS A 229 -7.76 17.08 22.52
C LYS A 229 -7.19 15.70 22.85
N ALA A 230 -6.10 15.32 22.19
CA ALA A 230 -5.27 14.21 22.61
C ALA A 230 -4.56 14.65 23.89
N GLY A 231 -4.86 13.96 25.00
CA GLY A 231 -4.03 13.93 26.20
C GLY A 231 -3.17 12.68 26.17
#